data_AF-A0A0B7AW27-F1
#
_entry.id   AF-A0A0B7AW27-F1
#
_cell.length_a   1.000
_cell.length_b   1.000
_cell.length_c   1.000
_cell.angle_alpha   90.00
_cell.angle_beta   90.00
_cell.angle_gamma   90.00
#
_symmetry.space_group_name_H-M   'P 1'
#
loop_
_entity.id
_entity.type
_entity.pdbx_description
1 polymer ?
#
loop_
_entity_poly.entity_id
_entity_poly.type
_entity_poly.pdbx_seq_one_letter_code
_entity_poly.pdbx_strand_id
1 'polypeptide(L)'
;GFSPLMFAVRNSFECIIPILLDSGADVNAVSVKDNTKTAISFATYKYFINESYISALLERGANTSYMNPDILLSLITNRETDVVVKLIQHGLAPADVPLKTRMSVRRI
;
A
#
# COMPACT_ATOMS: atom_id res chain seq x y z
N GLY A 1 5.68 17.84 -3.53
CA GLY A 1 4.55 17.68 -4.45
C GLY A 1 4.15 16.22 -4.50
N PHE A 2 2.86 15.93 -4.64
CA PHE A 2 2.34 14.59 -4.90
C PHE A 2 1.96 14.46 -6.37
N SER A 3 2.09 13.26 -6.95
CA SER A 3 1.55 12.99 -8.28
C SER A 3 0.01 13.01 -8.24
N PRO A 4 -0.66 13.19 -9.40
CA PRO A 4 -2.11 13.08 -9.48
C PRO A 4 -2.64 11.77 -8.90
N LEU A 5 -1.95 10.66 -9.17
CA LEU A 5 -2.32 9.34 -8.66
C LEU A 5 -2.18 9.24 -7.13
N MET A 6 -1.08 9.75 -6.56
CA MET A 6 -0.93 9.82 -5.09
C MET A 6 -2.07 10.62 -4.45
N PHE A 7 -2.44 11.75 -5.06
CA PHE A 7 -3.49 12.60 -4.52
C PHE A 7 -4.86 11.91 -4.61
N ALA A 8 -5.16 11.23 -5.72
CA ALA A 8 -6.39 10.47 -5.89
C ALA A 8 -6.50 9.32 -4.88
N VAL A 9 -5.43 8.54 -4.70
CA VAL A 9 -5.41 7.43 -3.73
C VAL A 9 -5.52 7.93 -2.29
N ARG A 10 -4.79 8.99 -1.93
CA ARG A 10 -4.82 9.57 -0.58
C ARG A 10 -6.21 10.08 -0.17
N ASN A 11 -6.99 10.59 -1.13
CA ASN A 11 -8.33 11.12 -0.89
C ASN A 11 -9.44 10.13 -1.29
N SER A 12 -9.11 8.87 -1.60
CA SER A 12 -10.06 7.82 -2.00
C SER A 12 -10.99 8.25 -3.15
N PHE A 13 -10.44 8.87 -4.19
CA PHE A 13 -11.19 9.24 -5.39
C PHE A 13 -11.39 8.03 -6.31
N GLU A 14 -12.31 7.14 -5.92
CA GLU A 14 -12.48 5.81 -6.52
C GLU A 14 -12.66 5.86 -8.04
N CYS A 15 -13.45 6.81 -8.55
CA CYS A 15 -13.69 6.95 -10.00
C CYS A 15 -12.48 7.49 -10.77
N ILE A 16 -11.58 8.23 -10.10
CA ILE A 16 -10.43 8.88 -10.73
C ILE A 16 -9.21 7.96 -10.77
N ILE A 17 -9.06 7.08 -9.78
CA ILE A 17 -7.93 6.15 -9.69
C ILE A 17 -7.81 5.28 -10.96
N PRO A 18 -8.86 4.56 -11.42
CA PRO A 18 -8.79 3.77 -12.66
C PRO A 18 -8.44 4.62 -13.87
N ILE A 19 -9.04 5.81 -14.01
CA ILE A 19 -8.80 6.70 -15.15
C ILE A 19 -7.31 7.09 -15.23
N LEU A 20 -6.72 7.47 -14.10
CA LEU A 20 -5.30 7.84 -14.05
C LEU A 20 -4.41 6.64 -14.38
N LEU A 21 -4.74 5.48 -13.82
CA LEU A 21 -4.00 4.26 -14.05
C LEU A 21 -4.09 3.78 -15.52
N ASP A 22 -5.26 3.89 -16.14
CA ASP A 22 -5.50 3.55 -17.56
C ASP A 22 -4.86 4.57 -18.51
N SER A 23 -4.68 5.81 -18.05
CA SER A 23 -3.94 6.86 -18.78
C SER A 23 -2.42 6.69 -18.70
N GLY A 24 -1.91 5.60 -18.11
CA GLY A 24 -0.49 5.33 -17.98
C GLY A 24 0.20 6.16 -16.89
N ALA A 25 -0.53 6.58 -15.85
CA ALA A 25 0.10 7.24 -14.70
C ALA A 25 1.18 6.34 -14.09
N ASP A 26 2.36 6.93 -13.82
CA ASP A 26 3.45 6.22 -13.16
C ASP A 26 3.04 5.83 -11.72
N VAL A 27 2.83 4.53 -11.52
CA VAL A 27 2.45 3.93 -10.24
C VAL A 27 3.55 4.00 -9.19
N ASN A 28 4.81 4.13 -9.64
CA ASN A 28 6.00 4.18 -8.82
C ASN A 28 6.57 5.60 -8.67
N ALA A 29 5.87 6.61 -9.21
CA ALA A 29 6.22 8.00 -8.98
C ALA A 29 6.40 8.24 -7.47
N VAL A 30 7.47 8.93 -7.09
CA VAL A 30 7.81 9.21 -5.69
C VAL A 30 7.48 10.66 -5.33
N SER A 31 7.13 10.88 -4.06
CA SER A 31 6.84 12.21 -3.51
C SER A 31 8.05 13.13 -3.62
N VAL A 32 7.90 14.29 -4.27
CA VAL A 32 9.01 15.27 -4.43
C VAL A 32 9.57 15.77 -3.09
N LYS A 33 8.82 15.63 -2.00
CA LYS A 33 9.24 16.13 -0.68
C LYS A 33 10.34 15.27 -0.03
N ASP A 34 10.20 13.96 -0.13
CA ASP A 34 11.02 13.03 0.67
C ASP A 34 11.39 11.75 -0.09
N ASN A 35 10.91 11.57 -1.33
CA ASN A 35 11.09 10.37 -2.16
C ASN A 35 10.73 9.05 -1.46
N THR A 36 9.89 9.12 -0.41
CA THR A 36 9.56 7.95 0.42
C THR A 36 8.14 7.44 0.20
N LYS A 37 7.30 8.19 -0.52
CA LYS A 37 5.88 7.87 -0.70
C LYS A 37 5.54 7.75 -2.17
N THR A 38 4.82 6.69 -2.49
CA THR A 38 4.19 6.44 -3.79
C THR A 38 2.69 6.24 -3.61
N ALA A 39 1.95 5.99 -4.68
CA ALA A 39 0.52 5.70 -4.59
C ALA A 39 0.21 4.54 -3.61
N ILE A 40 1.00 3.46 -3.64
CA ILE A 40 0.78 2.29 -2.77
C ILE A 40 1.06 2.59 -1.29
N SER A 41 1.96 3.53 -0.99
CA SER A 41 2.20 3.97 0.40
C SER A 41 0.97 4.65 1.02
N PHE A 42 0.15 5.31 0.20
CA PHE A 42 -1.11 5.91 0.63
C PHE A 42 -2.24 4.88 0.71
N ALA A 43 -2.32 3.95 -0.24
CA ALA A 43 -3.31 2.86 -0.23
C ALA A 43 -3.14 1.89 0.96
N THR A 44 -1.94 1.84 1.54
CA THR A 44 -1.60 1.01 2.71
C THR A 44 -1.40 1.83 3.98
N TYR A 45 -1.77 3.12 3.95
CA TYR A 45 -1.65 3.97 5.12
C TYR A 45 -2.70 3.62 6.17
N LYS A 46 -2.30 3.75 7.44
CA LYS A 46 -3.06 3.28 8.61
C LYS A 46 -4.53 3.76 8.58
N TYR A 47 -5.45 2.87 8.94
CA TYR A 47 -6.91 3.08 9.04
C TYR A 47 -7.72 3.14 7.72
N PHE A 48 -7.08 3.10 6.55
CA PHE A 48 -7.77 3.13 5.27
C PHE A 48 -7.14 2.13 4.29
N ILE A 49 -7.37 0.84 4.54
CA ILE A 49 -6.93 -0.24 3.66
C ILE A 49 -8.04 -0.46 2.64
N ASN A 50 -7.78 -0.12 1.37
CA ASN A 50 -8.70 -0.42 0.29
C ASN A 50 -8.07 -1.45 -0.65
N GLU A 51 -8.62 -2.66 -0.59
CA GLU A 51 -8.16 -3.82 -1.34
C GLU A 51 -8.17 -3.63 -2.86
N SER A 52 -9.19 -2.91 -3.35
CA SER A 52 -9.36 -2.62 -4.78
C SER A 52 -8.22 -1.74 -5.26
N TYR A 53 -7.84 -0.73 -4.48
CA TYR A 53 -6.74 0.17 -4.85
C TYR A 53 -5.41 -0.55 -4.78
N ILE A 54 -5.18 -1.35 -3.72
CA ILE A 54 -3.95 -2.13 -3.57
C ILE A 54 -3.82 -3.09 -4.75
N SER A 55 -4.88 -3.85 -5.07
CA SER A 55 -4.89 -4.77 -6.21
C SER A 55 -4.61 -4.05 -7.53
N ALA A 56 -5.32 -2.95 -7.82
CA ALA A 56 -5.17 -2.20 -9.06
C ALA A 56 -3.76 -1.60 -9.24
N LEU A 57 -3.11 -1.21 -8.13
CA LEU A 57 -1.74 -0.71 -8.13
C LEU A 57 -0.74 -1.86 -8.33
N LEU A 58 -0.92 -3.00 -7.64
CA LEU A 58 -0.05 -4.17 -7.79
C LEU A 58 -0.09 -4.76 -9.20
N GLU A 59 -1.29 -4.88 -9.78
CA GLU A 59 -1.50 -5.36 -11.15
C GLU A 59 -0.80 -4.48 -12.20
N ARG A 60 -0.52 -3.22 -11.86
CA ARG A 60 0.23 -2.28 -12.70
C ARG A 60 1.71 -2.15 -12.32
N GLY A 61 2.22 -3.06 -11.50
CA GLY A 61 3.64 -3.13 -11.15
C GLY A 61 4.07 -2.14 -10.07
N ALA A 62 3.18 -1.78 -9.14
CA ALA A 62 3.55 -0.96 -7.99
C ALA A 62 4.59 -1.70 -7.12
N ASN A 63 5.68 -1.01 -6.80
CA ASN A 63 6.76 -1.55 -6.00
C ASN A 63 6.34 -1.68 -4.53
N THR A 64 6.37 -2.91 -4.05
CA THR A 64 5.95 -3.29 -2.70
C THR A 64 6.84 -2.71 -1.60
N SER A 65 8.07 -2.28 -1.91
CA SER A 65 8.99 -1.68 -0.93
C SER A 65 8.48 -0.37 -0.32
N TYR A 66 7.53 0.30 -0.97
CA TYR A 66 6.91 1.53 -0.48
C TYR A 66 5.65 1.29 0.34
N MET A 67 5.21 0.04 0.50
CA MET A 67 4.07 -0.27 1.37
C MET A 67 4.40 -0.05 2.83
N ASN A 68 3.36 0.25 3.60
CA ASN A 68 3.47 0.22 5.05
C ASN A 68 3.77 -1.22 5.51
N PRO A 69 4.87 -1.48 6.23
CA PRO A 69 5.19 -2.83 6.70
C PRO A 69 4.09 -3.41 7.59
N ASP A 70 3.37 -2.58 8.38
CA ASP A 70 2.31 -3.04 9.26
C ASP A 70 1.02 -3.46 8.51
N ILE A 71 1.00 -3.39 7.17
CA ILE A 71 -0.17 -3.74 6.35
C ILE A 71 -0.54 -5.22 6.48
N LEU A 72 0.44 -6.13 6.48
CA LEU A 72 0.16 -7.58 6.57
C LEU A 72 -0.53 -7.93 7.88
N LEU A 73 -0.08 -7.35 9.00
CA LEU A 73 -0.72 -7.57 10.30
C LEU A 73 -2.16 -7.06 10.30
N SER A 74 -2.40 -5.91 9.66
CA SER A 74 -3.72 -5.31 9.56
C SER A 74 -4.67 -6.15 8.69
N LEU A 75 -4.20 -6.63 7.53
CA LEU A 75 -4.96 -7.52 6.64
C LEU A 75 -5.31 -8.85 7.31
N ILE A 76 -4.34 -9.47 8.01
CA ILE A 76 -4.56 -10.71 8.78
C ILE A 76 -5.61 -10.50 9.87
N THR A 77 -5.53 -9.38 10.61
CA THR A 77 -6.49 -9.06 11.68
C THR A 77 -7.90 -8.85 11.15
N ASN A 78 -8.02 -8.27 9.95
CA ASN A 78 -9.30 -8.02 9.27
C ASN A 78 -9.81 -9.23 8.47
N ARG A 79 -9.06 -10.35 8.42
CA ARG A 79 -9.37 -11.58 7.65
C ARG A 79 -9.41 -11.38 6.14
N GLU A 80 -8.65 -10.40 5.65
CA GLU A 80 -8.53 -10.05 4.23
C GLU A 80 -7.52 -10.96 3.51
N THR A 81 -7.84 -12.25 3.40
CA THR A 81 -6.91 -13.28 2.91
C THR A 81 -6.56 -13.13 1.44
N ASP A 82 -7.47 -12.60 0.62
CA ASP A 82 -7.28 -12.48 -0.83
C ASP A 82 -6.19 -11.47 -1.18
N VAL A 83 -6.16 -10.33 -0.47
CA VAL A 83 -5.10 -9.33 -0.63
C VAL A 83 -3.77 -9.86 -0.13
N VAL A 84 -3.76 -10.63 0.97
CA VAL A 84 -2.52 -11.28 1.46
C VAL A 84 -1.93 -12.21 0.41
N VAL A 85 -2.75 -13.04 -0.24
CA VAL A 85 -2.30 -13.93 -1.32
C VAL A 85 -1.74 -13.13 -2.49
N LYS A 86 -2.45 -12.08 -2.93
CA LYS A 86 -1.99 -11.20 -4.02
C LYS A 86 -0.65 -10.52 -3.70
N LEU A 87 -0.47 -10.04 -2.47
CA LEU A 87 0.78 -9.42 -2.04
C LEU A 87 1.95 -10.40 -2.09
N ILE A 88 1.75 -11.64 -1.62
CA ILE A 88 2.76 -12.70 -1.67
C ILE A 88 3.12 -13.02 -3.12
N GLN A 89 2.13 -13.12 -4.01
CA GLN A 89 2.35 -13.37 -5.44
C GLN A 89 3.16 -12.25 -6.13
N HIS A 90 2.96 -11.00 -5.73
CA HIS A 90 3.69 -9.84 -6.29
C HIS A 90 5.05 -9.60 -5.62
N GLY A 91 5.58 -10.60 -4.90
CA GLY A 91 6.95 -10.58 -4.40
C GLY A 91 7.13 -10.01 -3.00
N LEU A 92 6.05 -9.80 -2.24
CA LEU A 92 6.15 -9.46 -0.83
C LEU A 92 6.42 -10.75 -0.04
N ALA A 93 7.68 -11.02 0.31
CA ALA A 93 7.97 -12.21 1.08
C ALA A 93 7.36 -12.07 2.49
N PRO A 94 6.80 -13.15 3.08
CA PRO A 94 6.29 -13.13 4.45
C PRO A 94 7.33 -12.67 5.49
N ALA A 95 8.62 -12.79 5.16
CA ALA A 95 9.76 -12.40 5.99
C ALA A 95 10.20 -10.93 5.82
N ASP A 96 9.77 -10.23 4.76
CA ASP A 96 10.17 -8.84 4.48
C ASP A 96 9.41 -7.81 5.30
N VAL A 97 8.37 -8.25 6.02
CA VAL A 97 7.66 -7.42 6.98
C VAL A 97 8.32 -7.58 8.34
N PRO A 98 9.12 -6.61 8.81
CA PRO A 98 9.56 -6.61 10.19
C PRO A 98 8.31 -6.47 11.05
N LEU A 99 7.90 -7.57 11.67
CA LEU A 99 6.96 -7.55 12.78
C LEU A 99 7.58 -6.64 13.83
N LYS A 100 7.13 -5.38 13.92
CA LYS A 100 7.33 -4.61 15.14
C LYS A 100 6.50 -5.31 16.20
N THR A 101 7.10 -6.33 16.82
CA THR A 101 6.65 -6.86 18.08
C THR A 101 6.62 -5.68 19.05
N ARG A 102 5.47 -5.01 19.16
CA ARG A 102 5.09 -4.33 20.38
C ARG A 102 4.83 -5.40 21.43
N MET A 103 5.88 -6.14 21.78
CA MET A 103 6.05 -6.59 23.14
C MET A 103 6.47 -5.35 23.94
N SER A 104 5.50 -4.46 24.16
CA SER A 104 5.51 -3.68 25.39
C SER A 104 5.30 -4.69 26.51
N VAL A 105 6.36 -5.40 26.87
CA VAL A 105 6.46 -6.05 28.17
C VAL A 105 6.30 -4.91 29.14
N ARG A 106 5.09 -4.80 29.72
CA ARG A 106 4.91 -4.06 30.96
C ARG A 106 5.85 -4.75 31.94
N ARG A 107 7.03 -4.16 32.14
CA ARG A 107 7.82 -4.43 33.33
C ARG A 107 6.98 -3.90 34.50
N ILE A 108 6.41 -4.87 35.21
CA ILE A 108 5.99 -4.77 36.62
C ILE A 108 7.05 -4.06 37.44
#